data_AF-A0AAQ3NSV3-F1
#
_entry.id   AF-A0AAQ3NSV3-F1
#
_cell.length_a   1.000
_cell.length_b   1.000
_cell.length_c   1.000
_cell.angle_alpha   90.00
_cell.angle_beta   90.00
_cell.angle_gamma   90.00
#
_symmetry.space_group_name_H-M   'P 1'
#
loop_
_entity.id
_entity.type
_entity.pdbx_description
1 polymer ?
#
loop_
_entity_poly.entity_id
_entity_poly.type
_entity_poly.pdbx_seq_one_letter_code
_entity_poly.pdbx_strand_id
1 'polypeptide(L)'
;MEPFFGGEERTESEIRFKRDPMGRYFGFGLSETLLDVAGCDPIQDWQKRYYYEWLRKSGKDVEIIEYQNMIHEFQVFPILPEAFQFLSYFNHLIIKQVAGS
;
A
#
# COMPACT_ATOMS: atom_id res chain seq x y z
N MET A 1 -10.75 2.98 25.73
CA MET A 1 -10.84 2.53 24.32
C MET A 1 -9.51 2.92 23.70
N GLU A 2 -8.59 1.96 23.60
CA GLU A 2 -7.26 2.20 23.02
C GLU A 2 -7.39 2.31 21.50
N PRO A 3 -6.74 3.29 20.84
CA PRO A 3 -6.69 3.30 19.40
C PRO A 3 -5.78 2.16 18.94
N PHE A 4 -6.36 1.20 18.22
CA PHE A 4 -5.70 -0.03 17.74
C PHE A 4 -4.41 0.22 16.93
N PHE A 5 -4.18 1.45 16.47
CA PHE A 5 -2.95 1.86 15.81
C PHE A 5 -2.65 3.32 16.15
N GLY A 6 -1.75 3.57 17.11
CA GLY A 6 -1.28 4.92 17.42
C GLY A 6 -1.02 5.17 18.91
N GLY A 7 -0.02 4.48 19.47
CA GLY A 7 0.55 4.76 20.79
C GLY A 7 2.06 4.56 20.73
N GLU A 8 2.81 5.37 21.48
CA GLU A 8 4.20 5.77 21.26
C GLU A 8 5.30 4.68 21.38
N GLU A 9 4.95 3.38 21.46
CA GLU A 9 5.91 2.28 21.33
C GLU A 9 5.36 1.15 20.46
N ARG A 10 6.20 0.66 19.53
CA ARG A 10 5.84 -0.43 18.62
C ARG A 10 5.91 -1.78 19.33
N THR A 11 4.91 -2.63 19.09
CA THR A 11 4.84 -4.00 19.62
C THR A 11 5.84 -4.93 18.93
N GLU A 12 6.24 -6.01 19.60
CA GLU A 12 7.10 -7.07 19.04
C GLU A 12 6.54 -7.67 17.74
N SER A 13 5.21 -7.71 17.57
CA SER A 13 4.55 -8.10 16.32
C SER A 13 4.86 -7.15 15.16
N GLU A 14 4.88 -5.84 15.40
CA GLU A 14 5.24 -4.82 14.40
C GLU A 14 6.75 -4.84 14.11
N ILE A 15 7.57 -5.20 15.10
CA ILE A 15 9.02 -5.41 14.92
C ILE A 15 9.27 -6.68 14.11
N ARG A 16 8.53 -7.76 14.35
CA ARG A 16 8.66 -9.03 13.63
C ARG A 16 8.17 -8.93 12.18
N PHE A 17 7.20 -8.05 11.90
CA PHE A 17 6.81 -7.69 10.53
C PHE A 17 7.99 -7.12 9.71
N LYS A 18 8.99 -6.51 10.36
CA LYS A 18 10.23 -6.06 9.67
C LYS A 18 11.11 -7.19 9.13
N ARG A 19 10.91 -8.45 9.53
CA ARG A 19 11.71 -9.61 9.04
C ARG A 19 11.08 -10.34 7.84
N ASP A 20 10.13 -9.67 7.18
CA ASP A 20 9.61 -9.94 5.84
C ASP A 20 9.32 -11.41 5.43
N PRO A 21 8.21 -11.98 5.92
CA PRO A 21 7.53 -13.07 5.22
C PRO A 21 6.33 -12.58 4.38
N MET A 22 5.79 -11.38 4.65
CA MET A 22 4.56 -10.85 4.04
C MET A 22 4.81 -9.83 2.92
N GLY A 23 5.96 -9.16 2.93
CA GLY A 23 6.35 -8.21 1.91
C GLY A 23 6.57 -8.83 0.54
N ARG A 24 6.91 -10.12 0.48
CA ARG A 24 6.93 -10.88 -0.79
C ARG A 24 5.53 -11.11 -1.37
N TYR A 25 4.48 -11.17 -0.55
CA TYR A 25 3.10 -11.40 -1.00
C TYR A 25 2.33 -10.10 -1.29
N PHE A 26 2.71 -8.99 -0.64
CA PHE A 26 2.06 -7.68 -0.79
C PHE A 26 2.94 -6.63 -1.53
N GLY A 27 3.96 -7.07 -2.28
CA GLY A 27 4.76 -6.16 -3.13
C GLY A 27 5.79 -5.28 -2.40
N PHE A 28 6.06 -5.50 -1.11
CA PHE A 28 7.10 -4.77 -0.39
C PHE A 28 8.53 -5.21 -0.70
N GLY A 29 8.75 -6.21 -1.55
CA GLY A 29 10.08 -6.54 -2.09
C GLY A 29 10.50 -5.67 -3.27
N LEU A 30 9.64 -4.76 -3.73
CA LEU A 30 9.84 -3.96 -4.94
C LEU A 30 10.60 -2.66 -4.62
N SER A 31 11.52 -2.26 -5.52
CA SER A 31 12.23 -0.98 -5.44
C SER A 31 11.28 0.21 -5.63
N GLU A 32 10.23 0.02 -6.44
CA GLU A 32 9.12 0.94 -6.64
C GLU A 32 7.88 0.37 -5.95
N THR A 33 7.29 1.12 -5.02
CA THR A 33 6.09 0.73 -4.29
C THR A 33 4.91 1.60 -4.74
N LEU A 34 3.86 0.98 -5.26
CA LEU A 34 2.59 1.65 -5.53
C LEU A 34 1.70 1.56 -4.28
N LEU A 35 1.21 2.70 -3.81
CA LEU A 35 0.23 2.82 -2.73
C LEU A 35 -1.07 3.37 -3.29
N ASP A 36 -2.09 2.51 -3.39
CA ASP A 36 -3.45 2.95 -3.70
C ASP A 36 -4.18 3.40 -2.44
N VAL A 37 -4.94 4.50 -2.57
CA VAL A 37 -5.74 5.06 -1.48
C VAL A 37 -7.15 5.33 -1.97
N ALA A 38 -8.13 4.69 -1.34
CA ALA A 38 -9.54 4.91 -1.60
C ALA A 38 -10.08 6.07 -0.74
N GLY A 39 -10.72 7.05 -1.37
CA GLY A 39 -11.13 8.29 -0.69
C GLY A 39 -12.35 8.14 0.23
N CYS A 40 -13.14 7.07 0.08
CA CYS A 40 -14.21 6.70 1.00
C CYS A 40 -13.78 5.57 1.95
N ASP A 41 -12.47 5.43 2.17
CA ASP A 41 -11.90 4.46 3.10
C ASP A 41 -11.62 5.11 4.47
N PRO A 42 -12.17 4.57 5.58
CA PRO A 42 -11.84 5.01 6.93
C PRO A 42 -10.33 4.96 7.25
N ILE A 43 -9.54 4.11 6.58
CA ILE A 43 -8.10 3.97 6.86
C ILE A 43 -7.20 4.88 6.00
N GLN A 44 -7.76 5.68 5.08
CA GLN A 44 -6.96 6.51 4.14
C GLN A 44 -5.98 7.45 4.86
N ASP A 45 -6.39 8.06 5.97
CA ASP A 45 -5.56 8.97 6.75
C ASP A 45 -4.37 8.24 7.36
N TRP A 46 -4.58 7.00 7.80
CA TRP A 46 -3.52 6.17 8.33
C TRP A 46 -2.56 5.71 7.22
N GLN A 47 -3.09 5.31 6.05
CA GLN A 47 -2.29 4.94 4.89
C GLN A 47 -1.36 6.10 4.46
N LYS A 48 -1.89 7.32 4.37
CA LYS A 48 -1.12 8.51 3.99
C LYS A 48 -0.12 8.95 5.06
N ARG A 49 -0.45 8.85 6.35
CA ARG A 49 0.40 9.38 7.43
C ARG A 49 1.45 8.40 7.92
N TYR A 50 1.11 7.12 8.06
CA TYR A 50 2.00 6.14 8.70
C TYR A 50 2.66 5.25 7.67
N TYR A 51 1.88 4.70 6.74
CA TYR A 51 2.38 3.72 5.79
C TYR A 51 3.27 4.36 4.73
N TYR A 52 2.80 5.44 4.09
CA TYR A 52 3.60 6.22 3.14
C TYR A 52 4.90 6.78 3.75
N GLU A 53 4.80 7.46 4.89
CA GLU A 53 5.97 8.03 5.57
C GLU A 53 6.98 6.95 5.98
N TRP A 54 6.51 5.78 6.43
CA TRP A 54 7.39 4.67 6.76
C TRP A 54 8.09 4.10 5.52
N LEU A 55 7.38 3.95 4.40
CA LEU A 55 7.97 3.48 3.14
C LEU A 55 9.06 4.46 2.64
N ARG A 56 8.78 5.77 2.66
CA ARG A 56 9.74 6.80 2.27
C ARG A 56 10.98 6.82 3.16
N LYS A 57 10.81 6.73 4.48
CA LYS A 57 11.93 6.64 5.44
C LYS A 57 12.76 5.38 5.27
N SER A 58 12.18 4.32 4.69
CA SER A 58 12.86 3.07 4.38
C SER A 58 13.64 3.12 3.06
N GLY A 59 13.68 4.28 2.38
CA GLY A 59 14.44 4.48 1.14
C GLY A 59 13.74 3.93 -0.11
N LYS A 60 12.44 3.64 -0.02
CA LYS A 60 11.65 3.19 -1.17
C LYS A 60 11.12 4.38 -1.95
N ASP A 61 11.07 4.23 -3.28
CA ASP A 61 10.32 5.14 -4.12
C ASP A 61 8.84 4.75 -4.06
N VAL A 62 7.98 5.70 -3.67
CA VAL A 62 6.56 5.44 -3.39
C VAL A 62 5.70 6.35 -4.23
N GLU A 63 4.93 5.76 -5.13
CA GLU A 63 3.90 6.45 -5.90
C GLU A 63 2.56 6.26 -5.20
N ILE A 64 1.87 7.36 -4.89
CA ILE A 64 0.49 7.32 -4.35
C ILE A 64 -0.48 7.58 -5.48
N ILE A 65 -1.49 6.71 -5.62
CA ILE A 65 -2.65 6.95 -6.48
C ILE A 65 -3.90 7.02 -5.60
N GLU A 66 -4.64 8.13 -5.72
CA GLU A 66 -5.85 8.36 -4.94
C GLU A 66 -7.11 8.21 -5.78
N TYR A 67 -8.04 7.38 -5.33
CA TYR A 67 -9.34 7.16 -5.93
C TYR A 67 -10.43 7.77 -5.04
N GLN A 68 -10.68 9.07 -5.22
CA GLN A 68 -11.50 9.87 -4.29
C GLN A 68 -12.90 9.30 -3.99
N ASN A 69 -13.54 8.67 -4.96
CA ASN A 69 -14.91 8.15 -4.83
C ASN A 69 -14.97 6.64 -4.57
N MET A 70 -13.83 5.98 -4.38
CA MET A 70 -13.78 4.54 -4.18
C MET A 70 -13.86 4.17 -2.71
N ILE A 71 -14.48 3.01 -2.46
CA ILE A 71 -14.57 2.36 -1.15
C ILE A 71 -13.32 1.54 -0.85
N HIS A 72 -13.17 1.13 0.40
CA HIS A 72 -12.17 0.14 0.79
C HIS A 72 -12.27 -1.12 -0.09
N GLU A 73 -11.12 -1.62 -0.52
CA GLU A 73 -10.98 -2.82 -1.38
C GLU A 73 -11.71 -2.74 -2.75
N PHE A 74 -11.93 -1.55 -3.31
CA PHE A 74 -12.61 -1.42 -4.62
C PHE A 74 -11.99 -2.28 -5.75
N GLN A 75 -10.70 -2.61 -5.67
CA GLN A 75 -9.98 -3.43 -6.65
C GLN A 75 -10.52 -4.85 -6.82
N VAL A 76 -11.26 -5.40 -5.85
CA VAL A 76 -11.83 -6.75 -5.97
C VAL A 76 -13.16 -6.77 -6.73
N PHE A 77 -13.71 -5.61 -7.06
CA PHE A 77 -14.99 -5.47 -7.75
C PHE A 77 -14.78 -5.27 -9.25
N PRO A 78 -14.91 -6.32 -10.09
CA PRO A 78 -14.65 -6.25 -11.52
C PRO A 78 -15.69 -5.42 -12.31
N ILE A 79 -16.70 -4.87 -11.63
CA ILE A 79 -17.68 -3.96 -12.24
C ILE A 79 -17.22 -2.50 -12.22
N LEU A 80 -16.24 -2.16 -11.38
CA LEU A 80 -15.75 -0.79 -11.22
C LEU A 80 -14.67 -0.48 -12.25
N PRO A 81 -14.81 0.57 -13.07
CA PRO A 81 -13.76 1.02 -14.00
C PRO A 81 -12.42 1.27 -13.31
N GLU A 82 -12.44 1.81 -12.09
CA GLU A 82 -11.28 2.10 -11.27
C GLU A 82 -10.50 0.84 -10.89
N ALA A 83 -11.18 -0.30 -10.69
CA ALA A 83 -10.50 -1.57 -10.44
C ALA A 83 -9.65 -2.00 -11.63
N PHE A 84 -10.14 -1.79 -12.86
CA PHE A 84 -9.36 -2.06 -14.08
C PHE A 84 -8.21 -1.08 -14.27
N GLN A 85 -8.40 0.20 -13.91
CA GLN A 85 -7.32 1.18 -13.95
C GLN A 85 -6.20 0.78 -12.98
N PHE A 86 -6.55 0.44 -11.73
CA PHE A 86 -5.60 -0.06 -10.75
C PHE A 86 -4.83 -1.28 -11.26
N LEU A 87 -5.54 -2.29 -11.79
CA LEU A 87 -4.91 -3.50 -12.33
C LEU A 87 -3.96 -3.19 -13.50
N SER A 88 -4.30 -2.21 -14.34
CA SER A 88 -3.45 -1.81 -15.46
C SER A 88 -2.14 -1.17 -14.98
N TYR A 89 -2.21 -0.27 -14.01
CA TYR A 89 -1.03 0.33 -13.38
C TYR A 89 -0.19 -0.71 -12.64
N PHE A 90 -0.83 -1.59 -11.88
CA PHE A 90 -0.17 -2.68 -11.17
C PHE A 90 0.60 -3.58 -12.15
N ASN A 91 -0.04 -4.02 -13.24
CA ASN A 91 0.61 -4.83 -14.26
C ASN A 91 1.79 -4.11 -14.92
N HIS A 92 1.64 -2.81 -15.21
CA HIS A 92 2.73 -2.01 -15.76
C HIS A 92 3.96 -2.00 -14.83
N LEU A 93 3.74 -1.79 -13.54
CA LEU A 93 4.80 -1.78 -12.53
C LEU A 93 5.50 -3.15 -12.43
N ILE A 94 4.73 -4.24 -12.40
CA ILE A 94 5.30 -5.60 -12.38
C ILE A 94 6.13 -5.88 -13.63
N ILE A 95 5.62 -5.53 -14.81
CA ILE A 95 6.35 -5.72 -16.08
C ILE A 95 7.66 -4.92 -16.09
N LYS A 96 7.62 -3.65 -15.67
CA LYS A 96 8.81 -2.80 -15.56
C LYS A 96 9.86 -3.43 -14.63
N GLN A 97 9.43 -3.97 -13.49
CA GLN A 97 10.33 -4.63 -12.54
C GLN A 97 10.95 -5.91 -13.13
N VAL A 98 10.15 -6.75 -13.78
CA VAL A 98 10.63 -8.01 -14.38
C VAL A 98 11.56 -7.74 -15.56
N ALA A 99 11.26 -6.74 -16.39
CA ALA A 99 12.07 -6.39 -17.56
C ALA A 99 13.36 -5.62 -17.20
N GLY A 100 13.40 -4.96 -16.05
CA GLY A 100 14.56 -4.23 -15.53
C GLY A 100 15.51 -5.06 -14.64
N SER A 101 15.26 -6.36 -14.48
CA SER A 101 16.07 -7.30 -13.68
C SER A 101 17.01 -8.15 -14.55
#